data_AF-A0A938QS35-F1
#
_entry.id   AF-A0A938QS35-F1
#
_cell.length_a   1.000
_cell.length_b   1.000
_cell.length_c   1.000
_cell.angle_alpha   90.00
_cell.angle_beta   90.00
_cell.angle_gamma   90.00
#
_symmetry.space_group_name_H-M   'P 1'
#
loop_
_entity.id
_entity.type
_entity.pdbx_description
1 polymer ?
#
loop_
_entity_poly.entity_id
_entity_poly.type
_entity_poly.pdbx_seq_one_letter_code
_entity_poly.pdbx_strand_id
1 'polypeptide(L)'
;MMRILMIFLGFLLLMGNVSEVQAASPKAAALRQANGLVPFTPSEKFLSGNFVADEMNPTVIFGAVKAFAASRKCPTAWLIEEDVKKRLPGPGGPDNAVEFTVYLEEDCPDKVVYYVFVDQSGLTPQQWIEWREKFHKSKAEPTYGSTKSKLDQACKDGCGVGAELRFLQKDMEIMTKSPEEFLRVDLKYTPIYDLNLGKKISK
;
A
#
# COMPACT_ATOMS: atom_id res chain seq x y z
N MET A 1 -56.67 -2.47 4.38
CA MET A 1 -55.54 -1.75 5.02
C MET A 1 -54.29 -2.60 5.23
N MET A 2 -54.32 -3.94 5.09
CA MET A 2 -53.15 -4.81 5.34
C MET A 2 -52.22 -5.04 4.13
N ARG A 3 -52.59 -4.59 2.92
CA ARG A 3 -51.76 -4.71 1.70
C ARG A 3 -50.80 -3.55 1.47
N ILE A 4 -51.02 -2.39 2.09
CA ILE A 4 -50.13 -1.23 1.98
C ILE A 4 -48.96 -1.35 2.98
N LEU A 5 -49.17 -2.05 4.10
CA LEU A 5 -48.14 -2.28 5.13
C LEU A 5 -46.99 -3.17 4.64
N MET A 6 -47.26 -4.12 3.74
CA MET A 6 -46.22 -5.01 3.19
C MET A 6 -45.35 -4.34 2.11
N ILE A 7 -45.81 -3.27 1.48
CA ILE A 7 -45.00 -2.53 0.49
C ILE A 7 -43.95 -1.66 1.20
N PHE A 8 -44.28 -1.11 2.37
CA PHE A 8 -43.32 -0.33 3.17
C PHE A 8 -42.25 -1.20 3.85
N LEU A 9 -42.56 -2.45 4.21
CA LEU A 9 -41.59 -3.35 4.82
C LEU A 9 -40.60 -3.96 3.79
N GLY A 10 -40.97 -4.02 2.51
CA GLY A 10 -40.08 -4.42 1.43
C GLY A 10 -39.04 -3.35 1.05
N PHE A 11 -39.31 -2.07 1.33
CA PHE A 11 -38.40 -0.97 1.01
C PHE A 11 -37.28 -0.75 2.06
N LEU A 12 -37.45 -1.27 3.27
CA LEU A 12 -36.48 -1.14 4.37
C LEU A 12 -35.33 -2.15 4.32
N LEU A 13 -35.41 -3.17 3.46
CA LEU A 13 -34.37 -4.20 3.28
C LEU A 13 -33.40 -3.92 2.11
N LEU A 14 -33.54 -2.77 1.44
CA LEU A 14 -32.64 -2.32 0.36
C LEU A 14 -31.60 -1.28 0.82
N MET A 15 -31.50 -1.04 2.13
CA MET A 15 -30.34 -0.35 2.74
C MET A 15 -29.16 -1.34 2.79
N GLY A 16 -28.78 -1.85 1.61
CA GLY A 16 -27.46 -2.43 1.44
C GLY A 16 -26.44 -1.38 1.87
N ASN A 17 -25.43 -1.81 2.63
CA ASN A 17 -24.29 -1.00 3.01
C ASN A 17 -23.62 -0.42 1.76
N VAL A 18 -24.13 0.70 1.26
CA VAL A 18 -23.37 1.59 0.41
C VAL A 18 -22.34 2.15 1.37
N SER A 19 -21.14 1.57 1.36
CA SER A 19 -19.97 2.21 1.96
C SER A 19 -20.00 3.64 1.43
N GLU A 20 -20.30 4.61 2.30
CA GLU A 20 -20.30 6.01 1.93
C GLU A 20 -18.93 6.28 1.34
N VAL A 21 -18.88 6.53 0.02
CA VAL A 21 -17.69 7.06 -0.61
C VAL A 21 -17.59 8.47 -0.06
N GLN A 22 -16.90 8.59 1.08
CA GLN A 22 -16.74 9.85 1.75
C GLN A 22 -15.97 10.77 0.80
N ALA A 23 -16.62 11.88 0.43
CA ALA A 23 -15.98 12.89 -0.39
C ALA A 23 -14.73 13.41 0.33
N ALA A 24 -13.66 13.63 -0.43
CA ALA A 24 -12.43 14.19 0.09
C ALA A 24 -12.71 15.54 0.77
N SER A 25 -12.05 15.81 1.88
CA SER A 25 -12.06 17.14 2.51
C SER A 25 -11.56 18.19 1.51
N PRO A 26 -11.93 19.48 1.67
CA PRO A 26 -11.42 20.54 0.81
C PRO A 26 -9.88 20.60 0.77
N LYS A 27 -9.23 20.28 1.91
CA LYS A 27 -7.77 20.20 2.01
C LYS A 27 -7.22 19.04 1.17
N ALA A 28 -7.76 17.83 1.33
CA ALA A 28 -7.36 16.67 0.54
C ALA A 28 -7.60 16.91 -0.97
N ALA A 29 -8.75 17.46 -1.35
CA ALA A 29 -9.06 17.79 -2.73
C ALA A 29 -8.04 18.78 -3.35
N ALA A 30 -7.67 19.83 -2.60
CA ALA A 30 -6.67 20.80 -3.03
C ALA A 30 -5.28 20.17 -3.18
N LEU A 31 -4.85 19.34 -2.22
CA LEU A 31 -3.57 18.63 -2.27
C LEU A 31 -3.50 17.67 -3.46
N ARG A 32 -4.58 16.90 -3.70
CA ARG A 32 -4.68 16.02 -4.87
C ARG A 32 -4.52 16.79 -6.18
N GLN A 33 -5.24 17.91 -6.33
CA GLN A 33 -5.16 18.75 -7.52
C GLN A 33 -3.76 19.33 -7.73
N ALA A 34 -3.16 19.88 -6.68
CA ALA A 34 -1.83 20.50 -6.76
C ALA A 34 -0.71 19.52 -7.14
N ASN A 35 -0.91 18.23 -6.90
CA ASN A 35 0.09 17.19 -7.12
C ASN A 35 -0.29 16.18 -8.22
N GLY A 36 -1.34 16.46 -9.00
CA GLY A 36 -1.76 15.58 -10.10
C GLY A 36 -2.20 14.18 -9.63
N LEU A 37 -2.68 14.05 -8.40
CA LEU A 37 -3.15 12.78 -7.86
C LEU A 37 -4.61 12.55 -8.23
N VAL A 38 -4.89 11.37 -8.79
CA VAL A 38 -6.23 10.97 -9.22
C VAL A 38 -6.66 9.66 -8.54
N PRO A 39 -7.97 9.42 -8.36
CA PRO A 39 -8.46 8.15 -7.84
C PRO A 39 -7.95 6.94 -8.63
N PHE A 40 -7.54 5.93 -7.88
CA PHE A 40 -7.01 4.68 -8.38
C PHE A 40 -7.60 3.50 -7.64
N THR A 41 -7.75 2.37 -8.33
CA THR A 41 -8.14 1.11 -7.72
C THR A 41 -6.95 0.16 -7.84
N PRO A 42 -6.18 -0.06 -6.76
CA PRO A 42 -5.04 -0.97 -6.80
C PRO A 42 -5.47 -2.39 -7.13
N SER A 43 -4.56 -3.17 -7.72
CA SER A 43 -4.82 -4.57 -8.02
C SER A 43 -4.99 -5.40 -6.74
N GLU A 44 -5.75 -6.50 -6.80
CA GLU A 44 -5.84 -7.41 -5.66
C GLU A 44 -4.49 -8.03 -5.30
N LYS A 45 -3.60 -8.20 -6.29
CA LYS A 45 -2.24 -8.71 -6.07
C LYS A 45 -1.43 -7.79 -5.16
N PHE A 46 -1.53 -6.48 -5.38
CA PHE A 46 -0.95 -5.46 -4.52
C PHE A 46 -1.61 -5.43 -3.14
N LEU A 47 -2.94 -5.36 -3.10
CA LEU A 47 -3.71 -5.25 -1.86
C LEU A 47 -3.53 -6.44 -0.92
N SER A 48 -3.40 -7.64 -1.46
CA SER A 48 -3.15 -8.87 -0.71
C SER A 48 -1.67 -9.09 -0.36
N GLY A 49 -0.75 -8.39 -1.02
CA GLY A 49 0.68 -8.48 -0.76
C GLY A 49 1.07 -7.95 0.61
N ASN A 50 2.02 -8.62 1.27
CA ASN A 50 2.69 -8.07 2.45
C ASN A 50 3.66 -6.95 2.02
N PHE A 51 4.10 -6.14 2.96
CA PHE A 51 4.99 -5.02 2.64
C PHE A 51 6.15 -4.87 3.62
N VAL A 52 7.26 -4.36 3.09
CA VAL A 52 8.37 -3.82 3.88
C VAL A 52 8.29 -2.30 3.91
N ALA A 53 9.01 -1.66 4.83
CA ALA A 53 9.00 -0.21 5.00
C ALA A 53 10.42 0.39 5.01
N ASP A 54 11.36 -0.33 4.38
CA ASP A 54 12.73 0.05 4.03
C ASP A 54 13.16 -0.84 2.85
N GLU A 55 13.70 -0.25 1.80
CA GLU A 55 14.15 -0.99 0.60
C GLU A 55 15.50 -1.70 0.82
N MET A 56 16.41 -1.03 1.52
CA MET A 56 17.82 -1.43 1.59
C MET A 56 18.05 -2.42 2.73
N ASN A 57 17.47 -2.18 3.89
CA ASN A 57 17.68 -3.02 5.08
C ASN A 57 16.41 -3.12 5.95
N PRO A 58 15.32 -3.70 5.42
CA PRO A 58 14.13 -3.94 6.22
C PRO A 58 14.43 -4.93 7.34
N THR A 59 13.93 -4.62 8.54
CA THR A 59 14.09 -5.52 9.70
C THR A 59 12.89 -6.43 9.88
N VAL A 60 11.73 -6.03 9.37
CA VAL A 60 10.47 -6.76 9.50
C VAL A 60 9.63 -6.70 8.22
N ILE A 61 8.69 -7.64 8.10
CA ILE A 61 7.60 -7.57 7.12
C ILE A 61 6.30 -7.26 7.87
N PHE A 62 5.54 -6.32 7.33
CA PHE A 62 4.18 -6.01 7.74
C PHE A 62 3.17 -6.81 6.91
N GLY A 63 2.00 -7.09 7.49
CA GLY A 63 0.95 -7.87 6.83
C GLY A 63 0.36 -7.20 5.59
N ALA A 64 -0.70 -7.80 5.04
CA ALA A 64 -1.31 -7.34 3.80
C ALA A 64 -1.61 -5.83 3.75
N VAL A 65 -1.31 -5.18 2.62
CA VAL A 65 -1.56 -3.75 2.38
C VAL A 65 -3.02 -3.36 2.66
N LYS A 66 -3.99 -4.20 2.25
CA LYS A 66 -5.41 -3.95 2.53
C LYS A 66 -5.76 -3.97 4.01
N ALA A 67 -5.10 -4.81 4.80
CA ALA A 67 -5.29 -4.84 6.25
C ALA A 67 -4.71 -3.58 6.91
N PHE A 68 -3.58 -3.09 6.40
CA PHE A 68 -3.00 -1.82 6.83
C PHE A 68 -3.92 -0.65 6.51
N ALA A 69 -4.44 -0.56 5.29
CA ALA A 69 -5.39 0.48 4.88
C ALA A 69 -6.67 0.45 5.73
N ALA A 70 -7.23 -0.74 5.98
CA ALA A 70 -8.40 -0.90 6.85
C ALA A 70 -8.14 -0.55 8.33
N SER A 71 -6.88 -0.54 8.78
CA SER A 71 -6.51 -0.15 10.14
C SER A 71 -6.38 1.37 10.35
N ARG A 72 -6.49 2.16 9.27
CA ARG A 72 -6.47 3.62 9.35
C ARG A 72 -7.68 4.15 10.11
N LYS A 73 -7.51 5.26 10.82
CA LYS A 73 -8.54 5.80 11.72
C LYS A 73 -9.38 6.88 11.05
N CYS A 74 -8.84 7.51 10.02
CA CYS A 74 -9.54 8.47 9.20
C CYS A 74 -9.93 7.84 7.86
N PRO A 75 -10.87 8.44 7.10
CA PRO A 75 -11.22 8.01 5.76
C PRO A 75 -9.99 7.89 4.87
N THR A 76 -9.96 6.83 4.04
CA THR A 76 -8.84 6.58 3.15
C THR A 76 -9.24 6.56 1.69
N ALA A 77 -8.34 6.99 0.82
CA ALA A 77 -8.48 6.87 -0.63
C ALA A 77 -7.19 6.36 -1.26
N TRP A 78 -7.33 5.53 -2.30
CA TRP A 78 -6.22 5.11 -3.13
C TRP A 78 -6.06 6.08 -4.30
N LEU A 79 -4.84 6.56 -4.49
CA LEU A 79 -4.50 7.55 -5.50
C LEU A 79 -3.26 7.12 -6.28
N ILE A 80 -3.10 7.72 -7.45
CA ILE A 80 -1.94 7.57 -8.31
C ILE A 80 -1.69 8.90 -9.03
N GLU A 81 -0.45 9.15 -9.44
CA GLU A 81 -0.14 10.25 -10.35
C GLU A 81 -0.82 10.01 -11.71
N GLU A 82 -1.46 11.05 -12.25
CA GLU A 82 -2.26 10.96 -13.47
C GLU A 82 -1.45 10.43 -14.67
N ASP A 83 -0.22 10.89 -14.81
CA ASP A 83 0.69 10.50 -15.88
C ASP A 83 1.29 9.10 -15.66
N VAL A 84 1.40 8.61 -14.42
CA VAL A 84 1.69 7.19 -14.17
C VAL A 84 0.51 6.33 -14.60
N LYS A 85 -0.73 6.71 -14.24
CA LYS A 85 -1.95 5.98 -14.64
C LYS A 85 -2.07 5.84 -16.16
N LYS A 86 -1.70 6.86 -16.92
CA LYS A 86 -1.70 6.84 -18.39
C LYS A 86 -0.68 5.86 -18.99
N ARG A 87 0.39 5.55 -18.25
CA ARG A 87 1.48 4.65 -18.66
C ARG A 87 1.23 3.19 -18.26
N LEU A 88 0.35 2.93 -17.30
CA LEU A 88 0.04 1.57 -16.87
C LEU A 88 -0.66 0.80 -18.00
N PRO A 89 -0.29 -0.48 -18.20
CA PRO A 89 -1.06 -1.34 -19.09
C PRO A 89 -2.51 -1.41 -18.60
N GLY A 90 -3.46 -1.27 -19.53
CA GLY A 90 -4.86 -1.45 -19.22
C GLY A 90 -5.15 -2.88 -18.71
N PRO A 91 -6.38 -3.16 -18.23
CA PRO A 91 -6.77 -4.50 -17.82
C PRO A 91 -6.46 -5.54 -18.92
N GLY A 92 -5.63 -6.54 -18.63
CA GLY A 92 -5.22 -7.57 -19.59
C GLY A 92 -4.03 -7.22 -20.48
N GLY A 93 -3.33 -6.10 -20.24
CA GLY A 93 -2.06 -5.80 -20.90
C GLY A 93 -0.93 -6.77 -20.51
N PRO A 94 0.18 -6.77 -21.26
CA PRO A 94 1.29 -7.68 -21.01
C PRO A 94 1.80 -7.52 -19.57
N ASP A 95 2.06 -8.66 -18.92
CA ASP A 95 2.56 -8.80 -17.55
C ASP A 95 4.03 -8.39 -17.50
N ASN A 96 4.29 -7.15 -17.88
CA ASN A 96 5.59 -6.54 -17.71
C ASN A 96 5.70 -6.20 -16.23
N ALA A 97 6.73 -6.75 -15.59
CA ALA A 97 7.20 -6.35 -14.27
C ALA A 97 7.44 -4.83 -14.24
N VAL A 98 6.43 -4.05 -13.86
CA VAL A 98 6.49 -2.59 -13.74
C VAL A 98 6.30 -2.24 -12.28
N GLU A 99 7.34 -1.67 -11.67
CA GLU A 99 7.21 -0.97 -10.40
C GLU A 99 6.55 0.40 -10.64
N PHE A 100 5.56 0.77 -9.83
CA PHE A 100 4.95 2.09 -9.87
C PHE A 100 4.48 2.56 -8.50
N THR A 101 4.38 3.87 -8.33
CA THR A 101 3.99 4.48 -7.06
C THR A 101 2.46 4.51 -6.91
N VAL A 102 1.99 4.13 -5.73
CA VAL A 102 0.59 4.19 -5.31
C VAL A 102 0.51 4.89 -3.96
N TYR A 103 -0.45 5.79 -3.81
CA TYR A 103 -0.64 6.56 -2.60
C TYR A 103 -1.87 6.05 -1.86
N LEU A 104 -1.72 5.70 -0.58
CA LEU A 104 -2.83 5.62 0.35
C LEU A 104 -2.95 6.96 1.06
N GLU A 105 -3.96 7.74 0.72
CA GLU A 105 -4.34 8.94 1.46
C GLU A 105 -5.15 8.56 2.69
N GLU A 106 -4.84 9.17 3.83
CA GLU A 106 -5.62 9.16 5.07
C GLU A 106 -6.00 10.62 5.39
N ASP A 107 -7.27 10.97 5.18
CA ASP A 107 -7.82 12.32 5.27
C ASP A 107 -8.38 12.60 6.66
N CYS A 108 -7.55 13.13 7.56
CA CYS A 108 -7.94 13.48 8.92
C CYS A 108 -8.35 14.95 9.04
N PRO A 109 -9.15 15.34 10.06
CA PRO A 109 -9.64 16.71 10.21
C PRO A 109 -8.56 17.80 10.24
N ASP A 110 -7.37 17.49 10.77
CA ASP A 110 -6.26 18.44 10.94
C ASP A 110 -5.17 18.32 9.85
N LYS A 111 -5.10 17.17 9.18
CA LYS A 111 -3.98 16.83 8.29
C LYS A 111 -4.38 15.74 7.31
N VAL A 112 -3.67 15.70 6.19
CA VAL A 112 -3.75 14.60 5.25
C VAL A 112 -2.42 13.85 5.30
N VAL A 113 -2.46 12.55 5.55
CA VAL A 113 -1.26 11.70 5.56
C VAL A 113 -1.27 10.83 4.32
N TYR A 114 -0.14 10.74 3.62
CA TYR A 114 0.04 9.84 2.49
C TYR A 114 1.05 8.77 2.84
N TYR A 115 0.62 7.51 2.74
CA TYR A 115 1.51 6.35 2.78
C TYR A 115 1.87 5.99 1.34
N VAL A 116 3.11 6.24 0.95
CA VAL A 116 3.53 6.16 -0.43
C VAL A 116 4.18 4.81 -0.69
N PHE A 117 3.41 3.94 -1.35
CA PHE A 117 3.81 2.59 -1.69
C PHE A 117 4.41 2.52 -3.09
N VAL A 118 5.31 1.55 -3.28
CA VAL A 118 5.70 1.05 -4.59
C VAL A 118 5.03 -0.31 -4.76
N ASP A 119 4.20 -0.44 -5.80
CA ASP A 119 3.67 -1.73 -6.22
C ASP A 119 4.78 -2.52 -6.89
N GLN A 120 5.15 -3.63 -6.27
CA GLN A 120 6.11 -4.61 -6.77
C GLN A 120 5.51 -6.01 -6.77
N SER A 121 4.18 -6.11 -6.74
CA SER A 121 3.47 -7.37 -6.59
C SER A 121 3.66 -8.29 -7.80
N GLY A 122 4.11 -7.73 -8.93
CA GLY A 122 4.59 -8.44 -10.11
C GLY A 122 5.90 -9.21 -9.93
N LEU A 123 6.70 -8.93 -8.90
CA LEU A 123 8.09 -9.36 -8.81
C LEU A 123 8.30 -10.49 -7.80
N THR A 124 9.12 -11.47 -8.18
CA THR A 124 9.83 -12.33 -7.24
C THR A 124 11.04 -11.58 -6.65
N PRO A 125 11.61 -12.02 -5.50
CA PRO A 125 12.83 -11.40 -4.96
C PRO A 125 14.02 -11.44 -5.94
N GLN A 126 14.07 -12.45 -6.81
CA GLN A 126 15.08 -12.53 -7.87
C GLN A 126 14.86 -11.45 -8.94
N GLN A 127 13.64 -11.30 -9.46
CA GLN A 127 13.33 -10.24 -10.42
C GLN A 127 13.50 -8.84 -9.81
N TRP A 128 13.22 -8.71 -8.51
CA TRP A 128 13.42 -7.49 -7.74
C TRP A 128 14.89 -7.05 -7.70
N ILE A 129 15.83 -7.97 -7.46
CA ILE A 129 17.26 -7.63 -7.48
C ILE A 129 17.79 -7.39 -8.90
N GLU A 130 17.34 -8.17 -9.89
CA GLU A 130 17.68 -7.95 -11.31
C GLU A 130 17.21 -6.57 -11.80
N TRP A 131 16.07 -6.08 -11.30
CA TRP A 131 15.60 -4.74 -11.58
C TRP A 131 16.56 -3.67 -11.02
N ARG A 132 17.04 -3.86 -9.78
CA ARG A 132 18.01 -2.97 -9.13
C ARG A 132 19.38 -2.99 -9.79
N GLU A 133 19.82 -4.13 -10.31
CA GLU A 133 21.06 -4.25 -11.09
C GLU A 133 21.07 -3.34 -12.32
N LYS A 134 19.91 -3.10 -12.96
CA LYS A 134 19.81 -2.19 -14.11
C LYS A 134 20.20 -0.74 -13.76
N PHE A 135 19.91 -0.30 -12.54
CA PHE A 135 20.16 1.07 -12.08
C PHE A 135 21.45 1.20 -11.26
N HIS A 136 21.72 0.22 -10.38
CA HIS A 136 22.83 0.25 -9.44
C HIS A 136 24.05 -0.54 -9.91
N LYS A 137 23.94 -1.34 -10.98
CA LYS A 137 25.04 -2.10 -11.58
C LYS A 137 25.78 -2.92 -10.52
N SER A 138 27.11 -2.81 -10.47
CA SER A 138 27.96 -3.51 -9.49
C SER A 138 27.70 -3.15 -8.02
N LYS A 139 26.92 -2.10 -7.73
CA LYS A 139 26.53 -1.75 -6.36
C LYS A 139 25.28 -2.49 -5.89
N ALA A 140 24.53 -3.14 -6.79
CA ALA A 140 23.28 -3.78 -6.43
C ALA A 140 23.49 -4.90 -5.40
N GLU A 141 24.36 -5.86 -5.69
CA GLU A 141 24.59 -7.01 -4.80
C GLU A 141 25.14 -6.59 -3.41
N PRO A 142 26.17 -5.72 -3.30
CA PRO A 142 26.63 -5.25 -1.99
C PRO A 142 25.56 -4.49 -1.18
N THR A 143 24.61 -3.83 -1.86
CA THR A 143 23.59 -3.00 -1.20
C THR A 143 22.34 -3.80 -0.84
N TYR A 144 21.90 -4.70 -1.72
CA TYR A 144 20.58 -5.34 -1.66
C TYR A 144 20.65 -6.87 -1.51
N GLY A 145 21.81 -7.51 -1.69
CA GLY A 145 21.93 -8.98 -1.69
C GLY A 145 21.51 -9.63 -0.38
N SER A 146 21.81 -9.00 0.76
CA SER A 146 21.33 -9.44 2.08
C SER A 146 19.80 -9.38 2.16
N THR A 147 19.21 -8.27 1.72
CA THR A 147 17.75 -8.07 1.71
C THR A 147 17.07 -9.08 0.80
N LYS A 148 17.60 -9.32 -0.40
CA LYS A 148 17.11 -10.35 -1.31
C LYS A 148 17.08 -11.73 -0.65
N SER A 149 18.14 -12.11 0.05
CA SER A 149 18.21 -13.40 0.75
C SER A 149 17.20 -13.51 1.90
N LYS A 150 16.99 -12.44 2.68
CA LYS A 150 15.96 -12.40 3.73
C LYS A 150 14.54 -12.51 3.14
N LEU A 151 14.28 -11.82 2.02
CA LEU A 151 13.01 -11.87 1.31
C LEU A 151 12.74 -13.25 0.68
N ASP A 152 13.76 -13.91 0.13
CA ASP A 152 13.66 -15.29 -0.36
C ASP A 152 13.23 -16.25 0.75
N GLN A 153 13.81 -16.12 1.95
CA GLN A 153 13.42 -16.95 3.09
C GLN A 153 11.97 -16.66 3.52
N ALA A 154 11.60 -15.38 3.65
CA ALA A 154 10.23 -15.00 4.00
C ALA A 154 9.19 -15.53 2.98
N CYS A 155 9.51 -15.52 1.68
CA CYS A 155 8.68 -16.12 0.64
C CYS A 155 8.44 -17.62 0.88
N LYS A 156 9.49 -18.39 1.21
CA LYS A 156 9.38 -19.82 1.54
C LYS A 156 8.50 -20.07 2.76
N ASP A 157 8.52 -19.14 3.71
CA ASP A 157 7.70 -19.22 4.92
C ASP A 157 6.26 -18.71 4.72
N GLY A 158 5.88 -18.32 3.50
CA GLY A 158 4.54 -17.83 3.16
C GLY A 158 4.30 -16.37 3.55
N CYS A 159 5.36 -15.59 3.75
CA CYS A 159 5.35 -14.17 4.07
C CYS A 159 5.93 -13.31 2.93
N GLY A 160 5.76 -13.73 1.68
CA GLY A 160 6.26 -13.00 0.51
C GLY A 160 5.73 -11.57 0.44
N VAL A 161 6.55 -10.67 -0.12
CA VAL A 161 6.32 -9.22 -0.20
C VAL A 161 5.84 -8.85 -1.60
N GLY A 162 4.83 -7.98 -1.67
CA GLY A 162 4.33 -7.42 -2.93
C GLY A 162 4.34 -5.89 -2.97
N ALA A 163 4.74 -5.23 -1.89
CA ALA A 163 4.77 -3.77 -1.82
C ALA A 163 5.92 -3.28 -0.94
N GLU A 164 6.35 -2.04 -1.16
CA GLU A 164 7.30 -1.33 -0.31
C GLU A 164 6.66 0.01 0.10
N LEU A 165 6.56 0.30 1.39
CA LEU A 165 6.24 1.64 1.87
C LEU A 165 7.53 2.47 1.87
N ARG A 166 7.71 3.29 0.83
CA ARG A 166 8.99 3.97 0.58
C ARG A 166 9.14 5.25 1.40
N PHE A 167 8.07 6.02 1.54
CA PHE A 167 8.04 7.20 2.41
C PHE A 167 6.64 7.54 2.88
N LEU A 168 6.58 8.40 3.89
CA LEU A 168 5.39 9.00 4.43
C LEU A 168 5.39 10.49 4.08
N GLN A 169 4.23 11.03 3.75
CA GLN A 169 4.06 12.48 3.61
C GLN A 169 2.95 12.96 4.53
N LYS A 170 3.12 14.15 5.10
CA LYS A 170 2.08 14.89 5.80
C LYS A 170 1.84 16.17 5.02
N ASP A 171 0.61 16.36 4.57
CA ASP A 171 0.22 17.51 3.75
C ASP A 171 1.14 17.68 2.53
N MET A 172 1.52 16.56 1.90
CA MET A 172 2.48 16.43 0.79
C MET A 172 3.94 16.78 1.10
N GLU A 173 4.29 17.06 2.35
CA GLU A 173 5.67 17.19 2.79
C GLU A 173 6.23 15.85 3.29
N ILE A 174 7.42 15.46 2.81
CA ILE A 174 8.07 14.22 3.22
C ILE A 174 8.40 14.27 4.72
N MET A 175 7.99 13.23 5.43
CA MET A 175 8.35 13.04 6.83
C MET A 175 9.79 12.52 6.94
N THR A 176 10.56 13.07 7.89
CA THR A 176 11.97 12.69 8.08
C THR A 176 12.13 11.36 8.83
N LYS A 177 11.11 10.92 9.56
CA LYS A 177 11.12 9.64 10.28
C LYS A 177 11.02 8.48 9.28
N SER A 178 11.77 7.41 9.51
CA SER A 178 11.68 6.23 8.64
C SER A 178 10.27 5.62 8.67
N PRO A 179 9.78 5.08 7.54
CA PRO A 179 8.48 4.44 7.53
C PRO A 179 8.38 3.28 8.50
N GLU A 180 9.40 2.43 8.58
CA GLU A 180 9.42 1.30 9.54
C GLU A 180 9.31 1.76 11.01
N GLU A 181 10.05 2.80 11.40
CA GLU A 181 9.98 3.36 12.76
C GLU A 181 8.60 3.96 13.03
N PHE A 182 8.07 4.75 12.10
CA PHE A 182 6.74 5.36 12.23
C PHE A 182 5.64 4.31 12.42
N LEU A 183 5.66 3.25 11.61
CA LEU A 183 4.70 2.15 11.71
C LEU A 183 4.77 1.47 13.09
N ARG A 184 5.97 1.16 13.57
CA ARG A 184 6.16 0.40 14.81
C ARG A 184 5.95 1.23 16.07
N VAL A 185 6.40 2.47 16.08
CA VAL A 185 6.42 3.33 17.28
C VAL A 185 5.16 4.16 17.36
N ASP A 186 4.85 4.92 16.30
CA ASP A 186 3.78 5.91 16.33
C ASP A 186 2.42 5.27 16.10
N LEU A 187 2.34 4.38 15.10
CA LEU A 187 1.11 3.66 14.80
C LEU A 187 0.94 2.36 15.58
N LYS A 188 2.01 1.86 16.21
CA LYS A 188 2.04 0.55 16.89
C LYS A 188 1.50 -0.58 15.99
N TYR A 189 1.72 -0.46 14.68
CA TYR A 189 1.30 -1.45 13.71
C TYR A 189 2.22 -2.66 13.80
N THR A 190 1.64 -3.82 14.09
CA THR A 190 2.42 -5.02 14.44
C THR A 190 2.90 -5.74 13.18
N PRO A 191 4.21 -5.97 13.02
CA PRO A 191 4.74 -6.78 11.93
C PRO A 191 4.35 -8.26 12.09
N ILE A 192 4.40 -9.00 10.98
CA ILE A 192 4.04 -10.44 10.95
C ILE A 192 5.27 -11.35 10.88
N TYR A 193 6.44 -10.81 10.54
CA TYR A 193 7.65 -11.56 10.31
C TYR A 193 8.88 -10.72 10.65
N ASP A 194 9.87 -11.34 11.29
CA ASP A 194 11.16 -10.76 11.62
C ASP A 194 12.18 -11.24 10.59
N LEU A 195 12.69 -10.32 9.77
CA LEU A 195 13.63 -10.63 8.69
C LEU A 195 15.04 -10.91 9.21
N ASN A 196 15.40 -10.38 10.38
CA ASN A 196 16.71 -10.64 10.98
C ASN A 196 16.75 -12.00 11.66
N LEU A 197 15.63 -12.45 12.23
CA LEU A 197 15.50 -13.76 12.85
C LEU A 197 15.01 -14.85 11.89
N GLY A 198 14.54 -14.49 10.70
CA GLY A 198 14.02 -15.43 9.72
C GLY A 198 12.82 -16.23 10.23
N LYS A 199 11.88 -15.57 10.92
CA LYS A 199 10.71 -16.25 11.49
C LYS A 199 9.47 -15.37 11.57
N LYS A 200 8.31 -16.03 11.58
CA LYS A 200 7.02 -15.39 11.86
C LYS A 200 6.99 -14.86 13.30
N ILE A 201 6.33 -13.71 13.46
CA ILE A 201 6.07 -13.11 14.77
C ILE A 201 4.71 -13.63 15.24
N SER A 202 4.70 -14.28 16.40
CA SER A 202 3.47 -14.74 17.06
C SER A 202 2.59 -13.53 17.38
N LYS A 203 1.29 -13.62 17.08
CA LYS A 203 0.30 -12.66 17.57
C LYS A 203 0.02 -12.86 19.05
#